data_AF-A0A1H1EN92-F1
#
_entry.id   AF-A0A1H1EN92-F1
#
_cell.length_a   1.000
_cell.length_b   1.000
_cell.length_c   1.000
_cell.angle_alpha   90.00
_cell.angle_beta   90.00
_cell.angle_gamma   90.00
#
_symmetry.space_group_name_H-M   'P 1'
#
loop_
_entity.id
_entity.type
_entity.pdbx_description
1 polymer ?
#
loop_
_entity_poly.entity_id
_entity_poly.type
_entity_poly.pdbx_seq_one_letter_code
_entity_poly.pdbx_strand_id
1 'polypeptide(L)'
;MGERIWLDVPFAEKEAAKAAGARWDPAEKRWYAPRAGMESLRPWAALPEVPELLPGEDRAFGSGLFVDLVPSTCWFTNVRSCTAPRDWERLRRMITRRAGGRCEICGAAPEANSRRRLEAHERWHYDEAERVQTLRRLICLCDACHTVTHFGLAQVRGVEEEAGRQLCAVTGMSAAEAEEHVAAAFELWSRRSRVEWSLDLSMLTEAGITLRTPPEAEQRPDIAARELGSGAAEGPRRFG
;
A
#
# COMPACT_ATOMS: atom_id res chain seq x y z
N MET A 1 8.38 -6.96 -36.56
CA MET A 1 7.58 -6.74 -35.33
C MET A 1 7.86 -5.31 -34.88
N GLY A 2 6.85 -4.45 -34.79
CA GLY A 2 7.07 -3.04 -34.43
C GLY A 2 7.66 -2.90 -33.02
N GLU A 3 8.50 -1.90 -32.83
CA GLU A 3 9.08 -1.56 -31.52
C GLU A 3 7.95 -1.25 -30.53
N ARG A 4 7.94 -1.94 -29.38
CA ARG A 4 6.98 -1.70 -28.30
C ARG A 4 7.47 -0.50 -27.49
N ILE A 5 6.64 0.52 -27.36
CA ILE A 5 6.93 1.68 -26.52
C ILE A 5 6.10 1.59 -25.26
N TRP A 6 6.75 1.49 -24.11
CA TRP A 6 6.08 1.33 -22.83
C TRP A 6 5.34 2.60 -22.39
N LEU A 7 4.24 2.38 -21.68
CA LEU A 7 3.36 3.43 -21.16
C LEU A 7 3.15 3.24 -19.65
N ASP A 8 3.01 4.36 -18.93
CA ASP A 8 2.57 4.40 -17.55
C ASP A 8 1.12 4.91 -17.53
N VAL A 9 0.17 3.96 -17.62
CA VAL A 9 -1.27 4.25 -17.69
C VAL A 9 -1.90 4.02 -16.31
N PRO A 10 -2.38 5.07 -15.62
CA PRO A 10 -3.14 4.90 -14.40
C PRO A 10 -4.37 4.03 -14.61
N PHE A 11 -4.74 3.21 -13.61
CA PHE A 11 -5.89 2.30 -13.73
C PHE A 11 -7.19 3.00 -14.15
N ALA A 12 -7.44 4.22 -13.68
CA ALA A 12 -8.64 5.01 -14.02
C ALA A 12 -8.67 5.45 -15.50
N GLU A 13 -7.52 5.49 -16.17
CA GLU A 13 -7.36 6.00 -17.53
C GLU A 13 -7.18 4.87 -18.56
N LYS A 14 -7.25 3.60 -18.11
CA LYS A 14 -7.01 2.42 -18.95
C LYS A 14 -7.91 2.35 -20.19
N GLU A 15 -9.18 2.74 -20.05
CA GLU A 15 -10.13 2.70 -21.18
C GLU A 15 -9.82 3.81 -22.19
N ALA A 16 -9.40 4.99 -21.73
CA ALA A 16 -8.95 6.08 -22.58
C ALA A 16 -7.67 5.71 -23.35
N ALA A 17 -6.68 5.12 -22.67
CA ALA A 17 -5.45 4.65 -23.31
C ALA A 17 -5.74 3.54 -24.35
N LYS A 18 -6.62 2.59 -24.01
CA LYS A 18 -7.07 1.53 -24.93
C LYS A 18 -7.76 2.10 -26.15
N ALA A 19 -8.67 3.06 -25.98
CA ALA A 19 -9.35 3.76 -27.07
C ALA A 19 -8.36 4.56 -27.95
N ALA A 20 -7.32 5.12 -27.35
CA ALA A 20 -6.21 5.79 -28.04
C ALA A 20 -5.25 4.82 -28.75
N GLY A 21 -5.46 3.51 -28.63
CA GLY A 21 -4.74 2.47 -29.36
C GLY A 21 -3.66 1.74 -28.58
N ALA A 22 -3.54 1.97 -27.27
CA ALA A 22 -2.64 1.19 -26.41
C ALA A 22 -3.04 -0.29 -26.37
N ARG A 23 -2.07 -1.14 -26.04
CA ARG A 23 -2.24 -2.59 -25.85
C ARG A 23 -1.67 -3.00 -24.50
N TRP A 24 -2.21 -4.08 -23.93
CA TRP A 24 -1.75 -4.64 -22.66
C TRP A 24 -0.84 -5.84 -22.92
N ASP A 25 0.34 -5.85 -22.28
CA ASP A 25 1.19 -7.03 -22.22
C ASP A 25 0.96 -7.74 -20.87
N PRO A 26 0.39 -8.95 -20.86
CA PRO A 26 0.11 -9.68 -19.62
C PRO A 26 1.36 -10.24 -18.93
N ALA A 27 2.46 -10.45 -19.66
CA ALA A 27 3.71 -10.93 -19.09
C ALA A 27 4.42 -9.80 -18.33
N GLU A 28 4.53 -8.63 -18.96
CA GLU A 28 5.11 -7.43 -18.34
C GLU A 28 4.14 -6.72 -17.40
N LYS A 29 2.85 -7.08 -17.46
CA LYS A 29 1.75 -6.40 -16.78
C LYS A 29 1.83 -4.89 -17.01
N ARG A 30 2.02 -4.49 -18.27
CA ARG A 30 2.24 -3.09 -18.65
C ARG A 30 1.56 -2.75 -19.97
N TRP A 31 1.10 -1.51 -20.06
CA TRP A 31 0.56 -0.95 -21.31
C TRP A 31 1.69 -0.54 -22.26
N TYR A 32 1.47 -0.70 -23.55
CA TYR A 32 2.41 -0.29 -24.59
C TYR A 32 1.70 0.29 -25.83
N ALA A 33 2.39 1.17 -26.53
CA ALA A 33 2.03 1.57 -27.89
C ALA A 33 2.59 0.53 -28.88
N PRO A 34 1.75 -0.04 -29.78
CA PRO A 34 2.18 -1.08 -30.72
C PRO A 34 3.06 -0.56 -31.87
N ARG A 35 3.19 0.76 -32.04
CA ARG A 35 4.05 1.41 -33.04
C ARG A 35 4.41 2.83 -32.61
N ALA A 36 5.51 3.35 -33.14
CA ALA A 36 5.91 4.75 -32.95
C ALA A 36 4.94 5.75 -33.59
N GLY A 37 5.01 7.01 -33.14
CA GLY A 37 4.25 8.13 -33.71
C GLY A 37 2.77 8.20 -33.30
N MET A 38 2.33 7.43 -32.30
CA MET A 38 0.96 7.50 -31.78
C MET A 38 0.81 8.67 -30.80
N GLU A 39 0.60 9.88 -31.33
CA GLU A 39 0.57 11.12 -30.54
C GLU A 39 -0.51 11.14 -29.44
N SER A 40 -1.64 10.47 -29.68
CA SER A 40 -2.72 10.28 -28.69
C SER A 40 -2.26 9.56 -27.41
N LEU A 41 -1.13 8.85 -27.45
CA LEU A 41 -0.58 8.11 -26.30
C LEU A 41 0.47 8.90 -25.51
N ARG A 42 0.87 10.09 -25.97
CA ARG A 42 1.85 10.97 -25.27
C ARG A 42 1.53 11.22 -23.79
N PRO A 43 0.26 11.39 -23.36
CA PRO A 43 -0.06 11.61 -21.94
C PRO A 43 0.47 10.50 -21.02
N TRP A 44 0.56 9.27 -21.52
CA TRP A 44 0.97 8.07 -20.77
C TRP A 44 2.37 7.57 -21.12
N ALA A 45 3.23 8.39 -21.72
CA ALA A 45 4.61 7.98 -22.01
C ALA A 45 5.29 7.28 -20.80
N ALA A 46 6.29 6.44 -20.99
CA ALA A 46 7.05 5.97 -19.84
C ALA A 46 7.82 7.14 -19.20
N LEU A 47 7.76 7.27 -17.87
CA LEU A 47 8.75 8.04 -17.12
C LEU A 47 9.99 7.16 -16.87
N PRO A 48 11.11 7.72 -16.39
CA PRO A 48 12.24 6.92 -15.93
C PRO A 48 11.81 5.79 -14.99
N GLU A 49 12.49 4.65 -14.99
CA GLU A 49 12.14 3.58 -14.05
C GLU A 49 12.47 3.99 -12.61
N VAL A 50 11.67 3.51 -11.66
CA VAL A 50 11.91 3.72 -10.23
C VAL A 50 13.00 2.74 -9.78
N PRO A 51 14.02 3.17 -9.01
CA PRO A 51 15.05 2.26 -8.51
C PRO A 51 14.42 1.17 -7.63
N GLU A 52 14.93 -0.06 -7.72
CA GLU A 52 14.40 -1.18 -6.93
C GLU A 52 14.59 -1.00 -5.43
N LEU A 53 15.72 -0.42 -5.04
CA LEU A 53 15.98 0.06 -3.69
C LEU A 53 15.74 1.56 -3.69
N LEU A 54 14.71 2.00 -2.97
CA LEU A 54 14.43 3.43 -2.86
C LEU A 54 15.50 4.12 -2.00
N PRO A 55 15.82 5.40 -2.26
CA PRO A 55 16.76 6.16 -1.42
C PRO A 55 16.37 6.12 0.05
N GLY A 56 17.28 5.67 0.91
CA GLY A 56 17.03 5.57 2.35
C GLY A 56 16.10 4.44 2.80
N GLU A 57 15.63 3.57 1.88
CA GLU A 57 14.78 2.43 2.23
C GLU A 57 15.56 1.38 3.03
N ASP A 58 15.03 1.04 4.21
CA ASP A 58 15.49 -0.12 4.98
C ASP A 58 14.55 -1.30 4.74
N ARG A 59 15.00 -2.28 3.97
CA ARG A 59 14.20 -3.49 3.66
C ARG A 59 14.07 -4.43 4.85
N ALA A 60 14.84 -4.27 5.93
CA ALA A 60 14.64 -5.02 7.16
C ALA A 60 13.58 -4.35 8.06
N PHE A 61 13.33 -3.04 7.90
CA PHE A 61 12.35 -2.31 8.69
C PHE A 61 10.94 -2.89 8.50
N GLY A 62 10.24 -3.08 9.63
CA GLY A 62 8.87 -3.61 9.63
C GLY A 62 8.72 -4.98 8.95
N SER A 63 9.74 -5.84 9.05
CA SER A 63 9.71 -7.21 8.54
C SER A 63 8.84 -8.13 9.40
N GLY A 64 8.34 -9.21 8.78
CA GLY A 64 7.41 -10.13 9.43
C GLY A 64 5.96 -9.64 9.39
N LEU A 65 5.05 -10.51 9.85
CA LEU A 65 3.63 -10.20 9.94
C LEU A 65 3.29 -9.69 11.34
N PHE A 66 2.68 -8.52 11.41
CA PHE A 66 2.17 -7.95 12.64
C PHE A 66 1.05 -6.97 12.33
N VAL A 67 0.19 -6.73 13.33
CA VAL A 67 -0.80 -5.66 13.32
C VAL A 67 -0.10 -4.29 13.36
N ASP A 68 -0.26 -3.50 12.31
CA ASP A 68 0.41 -2.21 12.10
C ASP A 68 -0.64 -1.12 11.85
N LEU A 69 -1.25 -0.65 12.95
CA LEU A 69 -2.33 0.32 12.88
C LEU A 69 -1.77 1.72 12.66
N VAL A 70 -2.20 2.35 11.55
CA VAL A 70 -1.91 3.75 11.27
C VAL A 70 -2.74 4.63 12.23
N PRO A 71 -2.12 5.61 12.94
CA PRO A 71 -2.83 6.55 13.81
C PRO A 71 -3.97 7.26 13.07
N SER A 72 -5.08 7.54 13.75
CA SER A 72 -6.25 8.15 13.11
C SER A 72 -5.98 9.54 12.53
N THR A 73 -5.07 10.31 13.14
CA THR A 73 -4.60 11.61 12.64
C THR A 73 -3.77 11.51 11.34
N CYS A 74 -3.31 10.31 11.00
CA CYS A 74 -2.57 9.99 9.77
C CYS A 74 -3.43 9.25 8.72
N TRP A 75 -4.73 9.09 8.93
CA TRP A 75 -5.57 8.44 7.93
C TRP A 75 -5.64 9.29 6.65
N PHE A 76 -5.72 8.60 5.50
CA PHE A 76 -5.80 9.19 4.14
C PHE A 76 -4.53 9.89 3.62
N THR A 77 -3.41 9.78 4.34
CA THR A 77 -2.06 10.15 3.87
C THR A 77 -1.21 8.94 3.47
N ASN A 78 -1.83 7.96 2.81
CA ASN A 78 -1.08 6.84 2.24
C ASN A 78 -0.33 7.26 0.96
N VAL A 79 0.64 6.47 0.52
CA VAL A 79 1.48 6.82 -0.63
C VAL A 79 0.66 6.94 -1.90
N ARG A 80 -0.38 6.11 -2.07
CA ARG A 80 -1.26 6.19 -3.23
C ARG A 80 -2.02 7.52 -3.31
N SER A 81 -2.48 8.08 -2.20
CA SER A 81 -3.16 9.38 -2.18
C SER A 81 -2.19 10.55 -2.32
N CYS A 82 -0.96 10.38 -1.83
CA CYS A 82 0.08 11.42 -1.85
C CYS A 82 0.90 11.45 -3.15
N THR A 83 0.66 10.57 -4.13
CA THR A 83 1.45 10.49 -5.37
C THR A 83 0.61 10.77 -6.61
N ALA A 84 1.25 11.26 -7.67
CA ALA A 84 0.61 11.38 -8.96
C ALA A 84 0.16 9.98 -9.46
N PRO A 85 -1.03 9.83 -10.09
CA PRO A 85 -1.54 8.52 -10.49
C PRO A 85 -0.58 7.71 -11.38
N ARG A 86 0.18 8.40 -12.24
CA ARG A 86 1.22 7.79 -13.09
C ARG A 86 2.41 7.28 -12.29
N ASP A 87 2.79 8.01 -11.24
CA ASP A 87 3.87 7.60 -10.34
C ASP A 87 3.47 6.48 -9.40
N TRP A 88 2.22 6.46 -8.95
CA TRP A 88 1.67 5.33 -8.23
C TRP A 88 1.73 4.05 -9.07
N GLU A 89 1.41 4.12 -10.37
CA GLU A 89 1.51 2.96 -11.26
C GLU A 89 2.97 2.48 -11.40
N ARG A 90 3.93 3.40 -11.52
CA ARG A 90 5.37 3.09 -11.53
C ARG A 90 5.80 2.39 -10.24
N LEU A 91 5.44 2.94 -9.08
CA LEU A 91 5.74 2.37 -7.76
C LEU A 91 5.14 0.98 -7.60
N ARG A 92 3.84 0.83 -7.86
CA ARG A 92 3.14 -0.45 -7.75
C ARG A 92 3.78 -1.53 -8.61
N ARG A 93 4.12 -1.21 -9.86
CA ARG A 93 4.79 -2.12 -10.78
C ARG A 93 6.16 -2.51 -10.26
N MET A 94 6.98 -1.54 -9.85
CA MET A 94 8.30 -1.78 -9.26
C MET A 94 8.22 -2.69 -8.03
N ILE A 95 7.32 -2.40 -7.09
CA ILE A 95 7.12 -3.15 -5.83
C ILE A 95 6.72 -4.61 -6.12
N THR A 96 5.77 -4.82 -7.03
CA THR A 96 5.32 -6.17 -7.38
C THR A 96 6.43 -6.97 -8.09
N ARG A 97 7.17 -6.31 -8.98
CA ARG A 97 8.28 -6.91 -9.74
C ARG A 97 9.43 -7.30 -8.82
N ARG A 98 9.87 -6.40 -7.92
CA ARG A 98 10.96 -6.69 -6.97
C ARG A 98 10.63 -7.81 -6.00
N ALA A 99 9.34 -7.97 -5.65
CA ALA A 99 8.86 -9.06 -4.81
C ALA A 99 8.70 -10.40 -5.58
N GLY A 100 9.07 -10.46 -6.86
CA GLY A 100 8.93 -11.66 -7.69
C GLY A 100 7.48 -12.11 -7.86
N GLY A 101 6.51 -11.19 -7.74
CA GLY A 101 5.09 -11.52 -7.77
C GLY A 101 4.63 -12.39 -6.59
N ARG A 102 5.25 -12.23 -5.42
CA ARG A 102 4.91 -12.95 -4.17
C ARG A 102 4.75 -11.98 -3.01
N CYS A 103 4.05 -12.44 -1.97
CA CYS A 103 4.02 -11.76 -0.68
C CYS A 103 5.41 -11.80 -0.05
N GLU A 104 5.96 -10.65 0.33
CA GLU A 104 7.26 -10.54 1.00
C GLU A 104 7.25 -11.08 2.44
N ILE A 105 6.06 -11.31 3.01
CA ILE A 105 5.90 -11.86 4.36
C ILE A 105 5.74 -13.39 4.32
N CYS A 106 4.75 -13.91 3.61
CA CYS A 106 4.40 -15.34 3.65
C CYS A 106 4.78 -16.12 2.39
N GLY A 107 5.37 -15.47 1.37
CA GLY A 107 5.78 -16.11 0.11
C GLY A 107 4.64 -16.49 -0.85
N ALA A 108 3.39 -16.27 -0.47
CA ALA A 108 2.22 -16.61 -1.28
C ALA A 108 2.22 -15.85 -2.61
N ALA A 109 2.01 -16.57 -3.72
CA ALA A 109 1.77 -15.97 -5.04
C ALA A 109 0.27 -15.83 -5.29
N PRO A 110 -0.16 -14.91 -6.19
CA PRO A 110 -1.48 -14.95 -6.78
C PRO A 110 -1.70 -16.30 -7.47
N GLU A 111 -2.79 -16.99 -7.14
CA GLU A 111 -3.16 -18.26 -7.79
C GLU A 111 -4.16 -18.02 -8.92
N ALA A 112 -4.06 -18.77 -10.01
CA ALA A 112 -5.06 -18.72 -11.08
C ALA A 112 -6.42 -19.15 -10.52
N ASN A 113 -7.45 -18.35 -10.73
CA ASN A 113 -8.81 -18.50 -10.15
C ASN A 113 -8.94 -18.24 -8.64
N SER A 114 -7.89 -17.75 -7.97
CA SER A 114 -7.98 -17.25 -6.60
C SER A 114 -8.26 -15.75 -6.58
N ARG A 115 -8.99 -15.29 -5.56
CA ARG A 115 -9.14 -13.86 -5.25
C ARG A 115 -7.87 -13.25 -4.65
N ARG A 116 -6.82 -14.04 -4.37
CA ARG A 116 -5.59 -13.58 -3.75
C ARG A 116 -4.89 -12.54 -4.63
N ARG A 117 -4.90 -11.29 -4.16
CA ARG A 117 -4.23 -10.15 -4.79
C ARG A 117 -2.96 -9.79 -4.04
N LEU A 118 -2.03 -9.16 -4.74
CA LEU A 118 -0.90 -8.48 -4.13
C LEU A 118 -1.15 -6.98 -4.10
N GLU A 119 -0.86 -6.39 -2.96
CA GLU A 119 -1.06 -4.98 -2.64
C GLU A 119 0.25 -4.41 -2.08
N ALA A 120 0.61 -3.21 -2.52
CA ALA A 120 1.71 -2.47 -1.93
C ALA A 120 1.22 -1.85 -0.62
N HIS A 121 2.04 -1.95 0.41
CA HIS A 121 1.75 -1.48 1.76
C HIS A 121 2.91 -0.65 2.30
N GLU A 122 2.61 0.39 3.06
CA GLU A 122 3.58 1.29 3.67
C GLU A 122 3.99 0.86 5.07
N ARG A 123 5.30 0.85 5.36
CA ARG A 123 5.83 0.78 6.71
C ARG A 123 6.30 2.16 7.15
N TRP A 124 5.76 2.61 8.27
CA TRP A 124 5.98 3.95 8.81
C TRP A 124 6.84 3.90 10.07
N HIS A 125 7.78 4.85 10.17
CA HIS A 125 8.39 5.19 11.44
C HIS A 125 7.71 6.42 12.03
N TYR A 126 7.52 6.41 13.34
CA TYR A 126 6.88 7.49 14.08
C TYR A 126 7.87 8.00 15.12
N ASP A 127 8.40 9.20 14.90
CA ASP A 127 9.23 9.91 15.87
C ASP A 127 8.33 10.79 16.74
N GLU A 128 8.05 10.34 17.97
CA GLU A 128 7.15 11.06 18.90
C GLU A 128 7.74 12.38 19.42
N ALA A 129 9.08 12.52 19.44
CA ALA A 129 9.73 13.73 19.91
C ALA A 129 9.61 14.84 18.87
N GLU A 130 9.93 14.52 17.61
CA GLU A 130 9.87 15.46 16.49
C GLU A 130 8.47 15.53 15.84
N ARG A 131 7.58 14.59 16.19
CA ARG A 131 6.22 14.43 15.64
C ARG A 131 6.23 14.28 14.12
N VAL A 132 7.10 13.38 13.63
CA VAL A 132 7.26 13.06 12.22
C VAL A 132 6.87 11.62 11.94
N GLN A 133 5.99 11.42 10.96
CA GLN A 133 5.70 10.13 10.33
C GLN A 133 6.57 10.03 9.07
N THR A 134 7.54 9.12 9.06
CA THR A 134 8.45 8.91 7.93
C THR A 134 8.15 7.60 7.23
N LEU A 135 8.00 7.63 5.90
CA LEU A 135 7.93 6.41 5.10
C LEU A 135 9.30 5.72 5.12
N ARG A 136 9.38 4.50 5.66
CA ARG A 136 10.65 3.75 5.75
C ARG A 136 10.77 2.61 4.76
N ARG A 137 9.64 2.03 4.34
CA ARG A 137 9.61 0.92 3.41
C ARG A 137 8.27 0.81 2.70
N LEU A 138 8.31 0.39 1.44
CA LEU A 138 7.15 -0.16 0.74
C LEU A 138 7.28 -1.69 0.72
N ILE A 139 6.20 -2.43 0.92
CA ILE A 139 6.23 -3.89 0.98
C ILE A 139 5.07 -4.49 0.19
N CYS A 140 5.32 -5.56 -0.56
CA CYS A 140 4.33 -6.28 -1.34
C CYS A 140 3.68 -7.38 -0.49
N LEU A 141 2.39 -7.23 -0.17
CA LEU A 141 1.64 -8.16 0.68
C LEU A 141 0.52 -8.85 -0.08
N CYS A 142 0.20 -10.09 0.28
CA CYS A 142 -1.08 -10.69 -0.13
C CYS A 142 -2.24 -10.09 0.69
N ASP A 143 -3.45 -10.17 0.16
CA ASP A 143 -4.69 -9.76 0.82
C ASP A 143 -4.83 -10.26 2.27
N ALA A 144 -4.50 -11.51 2.55
CA ALA A 144 -4.56 -12.06 3.91
C ALA A 144 -3.55 -11.38 4.86
N CYS A 145 -2.29 -11.23 4.47
CA CYS A 145 -1.28 -10.53 5.29
C CYS A 145 -1.57 -9.03 5.41
N HIS A 146 -2.10 -8.42 4.35
CA HIS A 146 -2.51 -7.02 4.35
C HIS A 146 -3.69 -6.78 5.31
N THR A 147 -4.64 -7.72 5.37
CA THR A 147 -5.78 -7.68 6.30
C THR A 147 -5.31 -7.75 7.76
N VAL A 148 -4.34 -8.61 8.08
CA VAL A 148 -3.73 -8.66 9.44
C VAL A 148 -3.07 -7.35 9.80
N THR A 149 -2.34 -6.77 8.86
CA THR A 149 -1.66 -5.49 9.06
C THR A 149 -2.67 -4.39 9.41
N HIS A 150 -3.81 -4.36 8.72
CA HIS A 150 -4.94 -3.46 8.99
C HIS A 150 -6.02 -4.08 9.90
N PHE A 151 -5.62 -4.66 11.04
CA PHE A 151 -6.53 -5.44 11.89
C PHE A 151 -7.77 -4.66 12.38
N GLY A 152 -7.65 -3.36 12.66
CA GLY A 152 -8.81 -2.54 13.05
C GLY A 152 -9.87 -2.47 11.95
N LEU A 153 -9.45 -2.43 10.68
CA LEU A 153 -10.39 -2.52 9.55
C LEU A 153 -10.96 -3.93 9.38
N ALA A 154 -10.18 -4.97 9.70
CA ALA A 154 -10.67 -6.35 9.71
C ALA A 154 -11.83 -6.52 10.70
N GLN A 155 -11.71 -5.95 11.91
CA GLN A 155 -12.79 -5.93 12.90
C GLN A 155 -14.03 -5.17 12.39
N VAL A 156 -13.86 -3.96 11.85
CA VAL A 156 -15.01 -3.20 11.30
C VAL A 156 -15.74 -3.99 10.20
N ARG A 157 -15.01 -4.81 9.43
CA ARG A 157 -15.56 -5.65 8.36
C ARG A 157 -16.05 -7.03 8.82
N GLY A 158 -15.85 -7.41 10.09
CA GLY A 158 -16.25 -8.72 10.62
C GLY A 158 -15.41 -9.88 10.09
N VAL A 159 -14.13 -9.65 9.77
CA VAL A 159 -13.18 -10.66 9.26
C VAL A 159 -11.93 -10.80 10.14
N GLU A 160 -12.04 -10.42 11.42
CA GLU A 160 -10.95 -10.50 12.39
C GLU A 160 -10.52 -11.93 12.70
N GLU A 161 -11.42 -12.91 12.62
CA GLU A 161 -11.12 -14.31 12.91
C GLU A 161 -10.20 -14.90 11.82
N GLU A 162 -10.48 -14.61 10.54
CA GLU A 162 -9.59 -14.95 9.42
C GLU A 162 -8.22 -14.28 9.57
N ALA A 163 -8.20 -13.00 9.97
CA ALA A 163 -6.98 -12.27 10.19
C ALA A 163 -6.16 -12.89 11.35
N GLY A 164 -6.79 -13.21 12.47
CA GLY A 164 -6.15 -13.87 13.61
C GLY A 164 -5.53 -15.22 13.21
N ARG A 165 -6.25 -16.05 12.46
CA ARG A 165 -5.71 -17.32 11.93
C ARG A 165 -4.48 -17.10 11.04
N GLN A 166 -4.53 -16.11 10.13
CA GLN A 166 -3.41 -15.78 9.26
C GLN A 166 -2.20 -15.27 10.04
N LEU A 167 -2.43 -14.46 11.09
CA LEU A 167 -1.38 -13.99 11.98
C LEU A 167 -0.67 -15.18 12.62
N CYS A 168 -1.40 -16.05 13.32
CA CYS A 168 -0.84 -17.24 13.98
C CYS A 168 -0.13 -18.17 12.98
N ALA A 169 -0.73 -18.42 11.81
CA ALA A 169 -0.16 -19.32 10.81
C ALA A 169 1.19 -18.85 10.25
N VAL A 170 1.40 -17.54 10.13
CA VAL A 170 2.64 -16.97 9.59
C VAL A 170 3.68 -16.70 10.68
N THR A 171 3.26 -16.26 11.86
CA THR A 171 4.19 -15.89 12.94
C THR A 171 4.52 -17.06 13.87
N GLY A 172 3.68 -18.09 13.90
CA GLY A 172 3.76 -19.17 14.88
C GLY A 172 3.20 -18.81 16.27
N MET A 173 2.62 -17.62 16.43
CA MET A 173 1.96 -17.22 17.68
C MET A 173 0.83 -18.18 18.02
N SER A 174 0.70 -18.52 19.31
CA SER A 174 -0.52 -19.09 19.86
C SER A 174 -1.67 -18.07 19.79
N ALA A 175 -2.90 -18.54 19.95
CA ALA A 175 -4.06 -17.65 19.99
C ALA A 175 -3.94 -16.59 21.09
N ALA A 176 -3.44 -16.97 22.27
CA ALA A 176 -3.23 -16.04 23.38
C ALA A 176 -2.17 -14.97 23.09
N GLU A 177 -1.05 -15.34 22.47
CA GLU A 177 0.00 -14.39 22.06
C GLU A 177 -0.50 -13.45 20.95
N ALA A 178 -1.32 -13.96 20.02
CA ALA A 178 -1.94 -13.15 18.98
C ALA A 178 -2.93 -12.13 19.56
N GLU A 179 -3.75 -12.53 20.55
CA GLU A 179 -4.63 -11.62 21.28
C GLU A 179 -3.84 -10.52 22.00
N GLU A 180 -2.76 -10.88 22.69
CA GLU A 180 -1.88 -9.92 23.37
C GLU A 180 -1.21 -8.96 22.38
N HIS A 181 -0.71 -9.47 21.25
CA HIS A 181 -0.15 -8.67 20.16
C HIS A 181 -1.17 -7.65 19.63
N VAL A 182 -2.40 -8.09 19.35
CA VAL A 182 -3.47 -7.22 18.88
C VAL A 182 -3.76 -6.15 19.93
N ALA A 183 -3.93 -6.52 21.21
CA ALA A 183 -4.18 -5.56 22.28
C ALA A 183 -3.08 -4.49 22.38
N ALA A 184 -1.82 -4.89 22.38
CA ALA A 184 -0.67 -3.98 22.42
C ALA A 184 -0.64 -3.03 21.21
N ALA A 185 -1.00 -3.52 20.02
CA ALA A 185 -1.08 -2.69 18.81
C ALA A 185 -2.19 -1.63 18.91
N PHE A 186 -3.34 -1.96 19.49
CA PHE A 186 -4.42 -1.00 19.74
C PHE A 186 -4.07 0.05 20.79
N GLU A 187 -3.33 -0.33 21.84
CA GLU A 187 -2.82 0.63 22.82
C GLU A 187 -1.83 1.62 22.19
N LEU A 188 -0.89 1.12 21.38
CA LEU A 188 0.05 1.96 20.65
C LEU A 188 -0.67 2.90 19.69
N TRP A 189 -1.66 2.39 18.95
CA TRP A 189 -2.51 3.18 18.08
C TRP A 189 -3.25 4.29 18.85
N SER A 190 -3.83 3.97 20.00
CA SER A 190 -4.56 4.94 20.83
C SER A 190 -3.65 6.08 21.31
N ARG A 191 -2.41 5.76 21.71
CA ARG A 191 -1.42 6.77 22.09
C ARG A 191 -1.02 7.66 20.92
N ARG A 192 -0.62 7.08 19.79
CA ARG A 192 -0.16 7.83 18.60
C ARG A 192 -1.28 8.65 17.94
N SER A 193 -2.53 8.21 18.06
CA SER A 193 -3.70 8.93 17.54
C SER A 193 -4.03 10.21 18.30
N ARG A 194 -3.31 10.52 19.39
CA ARG A 194 -3.41 11.79 20.12
C ARG A 194 -2.40 12.84 19.65
N VAL A 195 -1.56 12.49 18.69
CA VAL A 195 -0.49 13.34 18.16
C VAL A 195 -0.84 13.73 16.74
N GLU A 196 -0.63 15.01 16.42
CA GLU A 196 -0.63 15.49 15.04
C GLU A 196 0.76 15.28 14.45
N TRP A 197 0.80 14.60 13.30
CA TRP A 197 2.04 14.18 12.66
C TRP A 197 2.31 14.97 11.39
N SER A 198 3.54 15.44 11.24
CA SER A 198 4.05 15.85 9.93
C SER A 198 4.42 14.60 9.11
N LEU A 199 4.37 14.69 7.79
CA LEU A 199 4.61 13.58 6.89
C LEU A 199 5.92 13.77 6.12
N ASP A 200 6.81 12.80 6.21
CA ASP A 200 8.06 12.73 5.46
C ASP A 200 8.00 11.62 4.39
N LEU A 201 8.02 12.06 3.13
CA LEU A 201 8.04 11.24 1.92
C LEU A 201 9.32 11.49 1.09
N SER A 202 10.39 11.98 1.70
CA SER A 202 11.67 12.26 1.02
C SER A 202 12.18 11.07 0.21
N MET A 203 12.05 9.84 0.73
CA MET A 203 12.37 8.60 0.02
C MET A 203 11.70 8.50 -1.37
N LEU A 204 10.48 9.03 -1.53
CA LEU A 204 9.77 9.03 -2.82
C LEU A 204 10.26 10.17 -3.72
N THR A 205 10.37 11.40 -3.21
CA THR A 205 10.81 12.54 -4.02
C THR A 205 12.23 12.37 -4.54
N GLU A 206 13.13 11.83 -3.71
CA GLU A 206 14.50 11.46 -4.10
C GLU A 206 14.54 10.35 -5.15
N ALA A 207 13.52 9.48 -5.21
CA ALA A 207 13.35 8.47 -6.25
C ALA A 207 12.70 9.01 -7.55
N GLY A 208 12.46 10.33 -7.65
CA GLY A 208 11.82 10.94 -8.81
C GLY A 208 10.31 10.66 -8.89
N ILE A 209 9.65 10.55 -7.74
CA ILE A 209 8.18 10.45 -7.62
C ILE A 209 7.58 11.83 -7.40
N THR A 210 6.58 12.18 -8.20
CA THR A 210 5.82 13.42 -8.04
C THR A 210 4.78 13.23 -6.94
N LEU A 211 4.88 14.05 -5.90
CA LEU A 211 3.88 14.10 -4.85
C LEU A 211 2.69 14.98 -5.27
N ARG A 212 1.52 14.63 -4.77
CA ARG A 212 0.33 15.47 -4.74
C ARG A 212 0.12 15.95 -3.32
N THR A 213 -0.47 17.13 -3.17
CA THR A 213 -0.84 17.64 -1.85
C THR A 213 -1.78 16.63 -1.18
N PRO A 214 -1.39 16.07 -0.02
CA PRO A 214 -2.31 15.25 0.76
C PRO A 214 -3.49 16.09 1.24
N PRO A 215 -4.64 15.48 1.57
CA PRO A 215 -5.72 16.17 2.26
C PRO A 215 -5.19 16.87 3.52
N GLU A 216 -5.66 18.09 3.77
CA GLU A 216 -5.31 18.82 4.99
C GLU A 216 -5.80 18.05 6.22
N ALA A 217 -5.12 18.22 7.35
CA ALA A 217 -5.43 17.48 8.58
C ALA A 217 -6.91 17.60 8.98
N GLU A 218 -7.50 18.78 8.80
CA GLU A 218 -8.90 19.08 9.08
C GLU A 218 -9.89 18.29 8.22
N GLN A 219 -9.49 17.86 7.01
CA GLN A 219 -10.33 17.12 6.08
C GLN A 219 -10.29 15.60 6.31
N ARG A 220 -9.28 15.10 7.03
CA ARG A 220 -9.04 13.66 7.21
C ARG A 220 -10.16 12.94 8.00
N PRO A 221 -10.75 13.51 9.06
CA PRO A 221 -11.86 12.88 9.78
C PRO A 221 -13.10 12.65 8.91
N ASP A 222 -13.44 13.61 8.04
CA ASP A 222 -14.60 13.50 7.14
C ASP A 222 -14.38 12.45 6.05
N ILE A 223 -13.15 12.37 5.53
CA ILE A 223 -12.77 11.30 4.59
C ILE A 223 -12.84 9.94 5.30
N ALA A 224 -12.42 9.87 6.57
CA ALA A 224 -12.54 8.67 7.40
C ALA A 224 -13.97 8.18 7.53
N ALA A 225 -14.87 9.08 7.93
CA ALA A 225 -16.28 8.77 8.12
C ALA A 225 -16.94 8.27 6.83
N ARG A 226 -16.55 8.83 5.67
CA ARG A 226 -17.08 8.42 4.36
C ARG A 226 -16.58 7.06 3.90
N GLU A 227 -15.29 6.76 4.10
CA GLU A 227 -14.64 5.55 3.58
C GLU A 227 -14.82 4.33 4.50
N LEU A 228 -14.93 4.54 5.82
CA LEU A 228 -15.05 3.47 6.81
C LEU A 228 -16.51 3.13 7.17
N GLY A 229 -17.48 3.98 6.81
CA GLY A 229 -18.84 3.88 7.33
C GLY A 229 -18.89 4.19 8.83
N SER A 230 -20.08 4.31 9.41
CA SER A 230 -20.29 4.74 10.81
C SER A 230 -19.79 3.78 11.90
N GLY A 231 -18.96 2.78 11.56
CA GLY A 231 -18.27 1.91 12.51
C GLY A 231 -16.83 2.38 12.69
N ALA A 232 -16.58 3.25 13.66
CA ALA A 232 -15.21 3.48 14.13
C ALA A 232 -14.66 2.15 14.66
N ALA A 233 -13.37 1.89 14.49
CA ALA A 233 -12.71 0.74 15.12
C ALA A 233 -12.86 0.90 16.65
N GLU A 234 -13.80 0.16 17.23
CA GLU A 234 -13.87 -0.05 18.67
C GLU A 234 -12.60 -0.82 19.11
N GLY A 235 -12.25 -0.75 20.40
CA GLY A 235 -11.06 -1.40 20.93
C GLY A 235 -11.00 -2.91 20.63
N PRO A 236 -9.87 -3.57 20.97
CA PRO A 236 -9.63 -4.96 20.57
C PRO A 236 -10.77 -5.88 21.01
N ARG A 237 -11.45 -6.52 20.05
CA ARG A 237 -12.40 -7.60 20.29
C ARG A 237 -11.68 -8.94 20.38
N ARG A 238 -12.11 -9.78 21.32
CA ARG A 238 -11.66 -11.17 21.38
C ARG A 238 -12.22 -11.92 20.19
N PHE A 239 -11.37 -12.63 19.47
CA PHE A 239 -11.75 -13.54 18.39
C PHE A 239 -11.43 -14.95 18.87
N GLY A 240 -12.46 -15.81 18.98
CA GLY A 240 -12.37 -17.16 19.54
C GLY A 240 -13.29 -18.13 18.83
#